data_AF-A0A1R3EJ65-F1
#
_entry.id   AF-A0A1R3EJ65-F1
#
_cell.length_a   1.000
_cell.length_b   1.000
_cell.length_c   1.000
_cell.angle_alpha   90.00
_cell.angle_beta   90.00
_cell.angle_gamma   90.00
#
_symmetry.space_group_name_H-M   'P 1'
#
loop_
_entity.id
_entity.type
_entity.pdbx_description
1 polymer ?
#
loop_
_entity_poly.entity_id
_entity_poly.type
_entity_poly.pdbx_seq_one_letter_code
_entity_poly.pdbx_strand_id
1 'polypeptide(L)'
;MKRMIISNIIAFVVMLVIAKFTYSQVVYSDIKDVLDILKNASAMIFTIVGIWIAYIYPNAITAIVNPDSISVVAGERDAKRIEMLVGVILSSAFVIAGIVVFFVVKTLLGNTATYANNINCFKPVGIAVVFHLAFLQLTALVKVGWSNYLFINDLHSKINKKKLANEE
;
A
#
# COMPACT_ATOMS: atom_id res chain seq x y z
N MET A 1 -11.21 3.03 11.21
CA MET A 1 -11.74 2.69 9.87
C MET A 1 -12.42 3.87 9.16
N LYS A 2 -13.49 4.50 9.70
CA LYS A 2 -14.20 5.62 9.05
C LYS A 2 -13.30 6.79 8.62
N ARG A 3 -12.39 7.27 9.48
CA ARG A 3 -11.44 8.36 9.15
C ARG A 3 -10.51 8.02 7.98
N MET A 4 -10.10 6.76 7.85
CA MET A 4 -9.22 6.31 6.76
C MET A 4 -9.97 6.26 5.42
N ILE A 5 -11.22 5.78 5.43
CA ILE A 5 -12.08 5.77 4.25
C ILE A 5 -12.34 7.20 3.77
N ILE A 6 -12.69 8.11 4.69
CA ILE A 6 -12.92 9.53 4.37
C ILE A 6 -11.65 10.16 3.76
N SER A 7 -10.48 9.91 4.35
CA SER A 7 -9.20 10.41 3.81
C SER A 7 -8.94 9.92 2.38
N ASN A 8 -9.20 8.63 2.10
CA ASN A 8 -9.04 8.07 0.75
C ASN A 8 -10.03 8.67 -0.26
N ILE A 9 -11.28 8.91 0.14
CA ILE A 9 -12.28 9.56 -0.72
C ILE A 9 -11.83 10.99 -1.04
N ILE A 10 -11.40 11.75 -0.04
CA ILE A 10 -10.91 13.13 -0.23
C ILE A 10 -9.70 13.11 -1.16
N ALA A 11 -8.73 12.22 -0.93
CA ALA A 11 -7.56 12.08 -1.79
C ALA A 11 -7.95 11.77 -3.23
N PHE A 12 -8.92 10.88 -3.45
CA PHE A 12 -9.41 10.56 -4.79
C PHE A 12 -10.07 11.77 -5.48
N VAL A 13 -10.90 12.52 -4.76
CA VAL A 13 -11.52 13.75 -5.28
C VAL A 13 -10.46 14.79 -5.65
N VAL A 14 -9.44 14.97 -4.80
CA VAL A 14 -8.31 15.87 -5.09
C VAL A 14 -7.58 15.43 -6.36
N MET A 15 -7.29 14.13 -6.51
CA MET A 15 -6.65 13.60 -7.72
C MET A 15 -7.52 13.78 -8.97
N LEU A 16 -8.85 13.64 -8.85
CA LEU A 16 -9.80 13.93 -9.93
C LEU A 16 -9.75 15.39 -10.37
N VAL A 17 -9.73 16.32 -9.41
CA VAL A 17 -9.64 17.75 -9.71
C VAL A 17 -8.32 18.06 -10.42
N ILE A 18 -7.20 17.58 -9.89
CA ILE A 18 -5.88 17.76 -10.51
C ILE A 18 -5.87 17.18 -11.93
N ALA A 19 -6.35 15.95 -12.10
CA ALA A 19 -6.41 15.29 -13.40
C ALA A 19 -7.26 16.08 -14.40
N LYS A 20 -8.36 16.70 -13.97
CA LYS A 20 -9.21 17.52 -14.85
C LYS A 20 -8.48 18.75 -15.38
N PHE A 21 -7.52 19.31 -14.64
CA PHE A 21 -6.71 20.45 -15.11
C PHE A 21 -5.51 20.01 -15.96
N THR A 22 -4.97 18.81 -15.74
CA THR A 22 -3.72 18.36 -16.38
C THR A 22 -3.92 17.35 -17.52
N TYR A 23 -5.13 16.81 -17.73
CA TYR A 23 -5.36 15.71 -18.68
C TYR A 23 -4.93 15.99 -20.12
N SER A 24 -4.91 17.25 -20.55
CA SER A 24 -4.48 17.63 -21.90
C SER A 24 -2.98 17.42 -22.11
N GLN A 25 -2.18 17.55 -21.06
CA GLN A 25 -0.72 17.46 -21.10
C GLN A 25 -0.20 16.03 -20.89
N VAL A 26 -0.98 15.16 -20.24
CA VAL A 26 -0.58 13.80 -19.91
C VAL A 26 -0.75 12.88 -21.12
N VAL A 27 0.32 12.18 -21.52
CA VAL A 27 0.29 11.17 -22.58
C VAL A 27 0.14 9.78 -21.98
N TYR A 28 -0.43 8.85 -22.74
CA TYR A 28 -0.63 7.47 -22.27
C TYR A 28 0.69 6.75 -21.93
N SER A 29 1.79 7.08 -22.62
CA SER A 29 3.13 6.56 -22.30
C SER A 29 3.51 6.84 -20.85
N ASP A 30 3.30 8.08 -20.41
CA ASP A 30 3.66 8.53 -19.06
C ASP A 30 2.84 7.75 -18.01
N ILE A 31 1.55 7.52 -18.28
CA ILE A 31 0.69 6.72 -17.41
C ILE A 31 1.14 5.26 -17.36
N LYS A 32 1.53 4.69 -18.50
CA LYS A 32 2.03 3.31 -18.55
C LYS A 32 3.32 3.17 -17.73
N ASP A 33 4.25 4.11 -17.86
CA ASP A 33 5.50 4.10 -17.11
C ASP A 33 5.27 4.22 -15.60
N VAL A 34 4.35 5.11 -15.18
CA VAL A 34 3.92 5.23 -13.78
C VAL A 34 3.31 3.92 -13.28
N LEU A 35 2.40 3.30 -14.05
CA LEU A 35 1.79 2.02 -13.68
C LEU A 35 2.83 0.91 -13.53
N ASP A 36 3.84 0.85 -14.39
CA ASP A 36 4.92 -0.13 -14.30
C ASP A 36 5.78 0.08 -13.06
N ILE A 37 6.11 1.34 -12.72
CA ILE A 37 6.80 1.68 -11.46
C ILE A 37 5.95 1.25 -10.25
N LEU A 38 4.66 1.58 -10.24
CA LEU A 38 3.73 1.23 -9.15
C LEU A 38 3.64 -0.28 -8.97
N LYS A 39 3.47 -1.04 -10.05
CA LYS A 39 3.40 -2.51 -10.03
C LYS A 39 4.66 -3.10 -9.41
N ASN A 40 5.84 -2.64 -9.85
CA ASN A 40 7.12 -3.13 -9.35
C ASN A 40 7.34 -2.78 -7.88
N ALA A 41 7.05 -1.52 -7.48
CA ALA A 41 7.14 -1.10 -6.09
C ALA A 41 6.17 -1.87 -5.18
N SER A 42 4.95 -2.14 -5.65
CA SER A 42 3.94 -2.90 -4.92
C SER A 42 4.37 -4.34 -4.68
N ALA A 43 4.86 -5.01 -5.73
CA ALA A 43 5.36 -6.39 -5.64
C ALA A 43 6.58 -6.50 -4.71
N MET A 44 7.48 -5.52 -4.75
CA MET A 44 8.64 -5.46 -3.89
C MET A 44 8.25 -5.29 -2.42
N ILE A 45 7.37 -4.33 -2.10
CA ILE A 45 6.91 -4.09 -0.72
C ILE A 45 6.13 -5.30 -0.19
N PHE A 46 5.23 -5.87 -1.00
CA PHE A 46 4.48 -7.08 -0.65
C PHE A 46 5.44 -8.21 -0.23
N THR A 47 6.49 -8.44 -1.02
CA THR A 47 7.49 -9.47 -0.75
C THR A 47 8.32 -9.17 0.49
N ILE A 48 8.91 -7.96 0.60
CA ILE A 48 9.79 -7.60 1.73
C ILE A 48 9.04 -7.69 3.06
N VAL A 49 7.83 -7.13 3.13
CA VAL A 49 7.04 -7.12 4.36
C VAL A 49 6.50 -8.51 4.67
N GLY A 50 6.08 -9.27 3.66
CA GLY A 50 5.64 -10.66 3.84
C GLY A 50 6.72 -11.54 4.46
N ILE A 51 7.94 -11.47 3.93
CA ILE A 51 9.11 -12.16 4.50
C ILE A 51 9.40 -11.67 5.92
N TRP A 52 9.35 -10.36 6.17
CA TRP A 52 9.59 -9.77 7.49
C TRP A 52 8.63 -10.30 8.56
N ILE A 53 7.32 -10.38 8.26
CA ILE A 53 6.33 -10.91 9.20
C ILE A 53 6.60 -12.39 9.46
N ALA A 54 6.87 -13.18 8.41
CA ALA A 54 7.12 -14.61 8.53
C ALA A 54 8.31 -14.93 9.47
N TYR A 55 9.38 -14.14 9.40
CA TYR A 55 10.56 -14.35 10.23
C TYR A 55 10.42 -13.82 11.66
N ILE A 56 9.85 -12.62 11.84
CA ILE A 56 9.88 -11.95 13.16
C ILE A 56 8.69 -12.33 14.03
N TYR A 57 7.57 -12.70 13.41
CA TYR A 57 6.34 -13.01 14.10
C TYR A 57 5.80 -14.40 13.72
N PRO A 58 6.61 -15.48 13.84
CA PRO A 58 6.18 -16.83 13.45
C PRO A 58 4.96 -17.29 14.26
N ASN A 59 4.88 -16.93 15.54
CA ASN A 59 3.75 -17.25 16.41
C ASN A 59 2.43 -16.61 15.92
N ALA A 60 2.50 -15.43 15.30
CA ALA A 60 1.32 -14.77 14.74
C ALA A 60 0.85 -15.46 13.45
N ILE A 61 1.77 -15.94 12.62
CA ILE A 61 1.45 -16.76 11.45
C ILE A 61 0.77 -18.07 11.90
N THR A 62 1.34 -18.75 12.91
CA THR A 62 0.76 -19.99 13.46
C THR A 62 -0.64 -19.78 14.01
N ALA A 63 -0.90 -18.67 14.70
CA ALA A 63 -2.23 -18.34 15.23
C ALA A 63 -3.27 -18.05 14.14
N ILE A 64 -2.86 -17.49 12.99
CA ILE A 64 -3.75 -17.29 11.83
C ILE A 64 -4.10 -18.63 11.18
N VAL A 65 -3.15 -19.57 11.11
CA VAL A 65 -3.34 -20.88 10.47
C VAL A 65 -4.03 -21.89 11.40
N ASN A 66 -3.80 -21.82 12.70
CA ASN A 66 -4.39 -22.69 13.73
C ASN A 66 -5.12 -21.84 14.79
N PRO A 67 -6.42 -21.52 14.58
CA PRO A 67 -7.18 -20.64 15.47
C PRO A 67 -7.33 -21.17 16.91
N ASP A 68 -7.23 -22.48 17.11
CA ASP A 68 -7.42 -23.14 18.42
C ASP A 68 -6.15 -23.16 19.28
N SER A 69 -4.98 -22.84 18.72
CA SER A 69 -3.74 -22.72 19.50
C SER A 69 -3.66 -21.33 20.13
N ILE A 70 -4.19 -21.19 21.36
CA ILE A 70 -4.05 -20.00 22.21
C ILE A 70 -2.61 -19.93 22.73
N SER A 71 -1.62 -19.74 21.85
CA SER A 71 -0.25 -19.44 22.23
C SER A 71 -0.02 -17.95 22.10
N VAL A 72 -0.18 -17.25 23.23
CA VAL A 72 0.28 -15.89 23.54
C VAL A 72 0.55 -15.05 22.31
N VAL A 73 -0.51 -14.37 21.84
CA VAL A 73 -0.38 -13.27 20.88
C VAL A 73 0.69 -12.33 21.42
N ALA A 74 1.68 -12.04 20.58
CA ALA A 74 2.76 -11.10 20.88
C ALA A 74 2.17 -9.85 21.58
N GLY A 75 2.86 -9.32 22.59
CA GLY A 75 2.33 -8.24 23.44
C GLY A 75 1.69 -7.11 22.62
N GLU A 76 0.72 -6.38 23.17
CA GLU A 76 -0.15 -5.44 22.44
C GLU A 76 0.55 -4.54 21.39
N ARG A 77 1.80 -4.13 21.67
CA ARG A 77 2.67 -3.40 20.73
C ARG A 77 3.04 -4.18 19.46
N ASP A 78 3.43 -5.44 19.61
CA ASP A 78 3.75 -6.33 18.51
C ASP A 78 2.51 -6.67 17.68
N ALA A 79 1.36 -6.91 18.33
CA ALA A 79 0.09 -7.13 17.63
C ALA A 79 -0.29 -5.93 16.73
N LYS A 80 -0.23 -4.71 17.27
CA LYS A 80 -0.50 -3.48 16.51
C LYS A 80 0.48 -3.27 15.36
N ARG A 81 1.72 -3.68 15.55
CA ARG A 81 2.76 -3.60 14.50
C ARG A 81 2.51 -4.61 13.39
N ILE A 82 2.15 -5.85 13.73
CA ILE A 82 1.75 -6.88 12.76
C ILE A 82 0.53 -6.41 11.98
N GLU A 83 -0.51 -5.89 12.65
CA GLU A 83 -1.70 -5.34 11.99
C GLU A 83 -1.34 -4.24 10.98
N MET A 84 -0.45 -3.32 11.36
CA MET A 84 0.04 -2.28 10.46
C MET A 84 0.75 -2.87 9.23
N LEU A 85 1.64 -3.85 9.44
CA LEU A 85 2.40 -4.49 8.36
C LEU A 85 1.50 -5.30 7.42
N VAL A 86 0.54 -6.07 7.95
CA VAL A 86 -0.48 -6.76 7.15
C VAL A 86 -1.32 -5.75 6.35
N GLY A 87 -1.67 -4.62 6.96
CA GLY A 87 -2.36 -3.53 6.26
C GLY A 87 -1.56 -2.97 5.07
N VAL A 88 -0.23 -2.90 5.17
CA VAL A 88 0.63 -2.53 4.04
C VAL A 88 0.58 -3.59 2.94
N ILE A 89 0.69 -4.88 3.30
CA ILE A 89 0.62 -6.00 2.34
C ILE A 89 -0.68 -5.93 1.55
N LEU A 90 -1.81 -5.79 2.24
CA LEU A 90 -3.14 -5.67 1.62
C LEU A 90 -3.25 -4.43 0.73
N SER A 91 -2.68 -3.30 1.14
CA SER A 91 -2.66 -2.08 0.33
C SER A 91 -1.88 -2.27 -0.97
N SER A 92 -0.70 -2.90 -0.92
CA SER A 92 0.11 -3.19 -2.11
C SER A 92 -0.59 -4.18 -3.05
N ALA A 93 -1.23 -5.22 -2.50
CA ALA A 93 -2.02 -6.16 -3.28
C ALA A 93 -3.21 -5.47 -3.98
N PHE A 94 -3.89 -4.56 -3.28
CA PHE A 94 -4.96 -3.74 -3.85
C PHE A 94 -4.46 -2.84 -5.00
N VAL A 95 -3.27 -2.25 -4.86
CA VAL A 95 -2.67 -1.45 -5.94
C VAL A 95 -2.42 -2.31 -7.18
N ILE A 96 -1.83 -3.50 -7.03
CA ILE A 96 -1.61 -4.43 -8.16
C ILE A 96 -2.94 -4.81 -8.82
N ALA A 97 -3.95 -5.19 -8.03
CA ALA A 97 -5.28 -5.52 -8.55
C ALA A 97 -5.90 -4.33 -9.31
N GLY A 98 -5.77 -3.11 -8.79
CA GLY A 98 -6.23 -1.89 -9.44
C GLY A 98 -5.54 -1.63 -10.78
N ILE A 99 -4.23 -1.88 -10.88
CA ILE A 99 -3.46 -1.78 -12.14
C ILE A 99 -3.98 -2.79 -13.17
N VAL A 100 -4.24 -4.03 -12.76
CA VAL A 100 -4.80 -5.07 -13.65
C VAL A 100 -6.17 -4.65 -14.16
N VAL A 101 -7.07 -4.22 -13.27
CA VAL A 101 -8.41 -3.73 -13.65
C VAL A 101 -8.29 -2.54 -14.60
N PHE A 102 -7.38 -1.60 -14.36
CA PHE A 102 -7.13 -0.46 -15.24
C PHE A 102 -6.74 -0.91 -16.66
N PHE A 103 -5.80 -1.86 -16.79
CA PHE A 103 -5.41 -2.38 -18.11
C PHE A 103 -6.56 -3.11 -18.81
N VAL A 104 -7.34 -3.91 -18.09
CA VAL A 104 -8.53 -4.59 -18.65
C VAL A 104 -9.55 -3.57 -19.16
N VAL A 105 -9.93 -2.58 -18.34
CA VAL A 105 -10.88 -1.53 -18.72
C VAL A 105 -10.37 -0.73 -19.91
N LYS A 106 -9.09 -0.34 -19.92
CA LYS A 106 -8.47 0.37 -21.05
C LYS A 106 -8.51 -0.47 -22.32
N THR A 107 -8.29 -1.77 -22.23
CA THR A 107 -8.30 -2.69 -23.39
C THR A 107 -9.69 -2.85 -23.97
N LEU A 108 -10.71 -2.97 -23.10
CA LEU A 108 -12.10 -3.10 -23.52
C LEU A 108 -12.67 -1.80 -24.11
N LEU A 109 -12.38 -0.65 -23.49
CA LEU A 109 -12.99 0.62 -23.86
C LEU A 109 -12.16 1.43 -24.87
N GLY A 110 -10.83 1.30 -24.86
CA GLY A 110 -9.93 2.24 -25.53
C GLY A 110 -10.09 2.36 -27.05
N ASN A 111 -10.63 1.33 -27.70
CA ASN A 111 -10.86 1.32 -29.16
C ASN A 111 -12.34 1.48 -29.55
N THR A 112 -13.23 1.75 -28.59
CA THR A 112 -14.66 1.89 -28.85
C THR A 112 -15.02 3.33 -29.26
N ALA A 113 -16.04 3.48 -30.12
CA ALA A 113 -16.57 4.80 -30.48
C ALA A 113 -17.06 5.60 -29.26
N THR A 114 -17.53 4.90 -28.22
CA THR A 114 -17.94 5.50 -26.93
C THR A 114 -16.79 6.23 -26.24
N TYR A 115 -15.58 5.67 -26.29
CA TYR A 115 -14.40 6.31 -25.71
C TYR A 115 -13.97 7.54 -26.52
N ALA A 116 -13.96 7.44 -27.86
CA ALA A 116 -13.62 8.56 -28.74
C ALA A 116 -14.55 9.77 -28.53
N ASN A 117 -15.85 9.54 -28.41
CA ASN A 117 -16.85 10.59 -28.22
C ASN A 117 -16.82 11.24 -26.82
N ASN A 118 -16.28 10.54 -25.81
CA ASN A 118 -16.30 10.98 -24.40
C ASN A 118 -14.89 11.08 -23.78
N ILE A 119 -13.86 11.27 -24.60
CA ILE A 119 -12.46 11.27 -24.16
C ILE A 119 -12.18 12.28 -23.03
N ASN A 120 -12.86 13.42 -23.04
CA ASN A 120 -12.74 14.46 -22.02
C ASN A 120 -13.25 14.04 -20.64
N CYS A 121 -14.08 12.99 -20.54
CA CYS A 121 -14.52 12.42 -19.28
C CYS A 121 -13.67 11.20 -18.88
N PHE A 122 -13.41 10.29 -19.81
CA PHE A 122 -12.68 9.05 -19.52
C PHE A 122 -11.20 9.29 -19.18
N LYS A 123 -10.53 10.20 -19.89
CA LYS A 123 -9.08 10.43 -19.70
C LYS A 123 -8.76 10.99 -18.30
N PRO A 124 -9.42 12.06 -17.80
CA PRO A 124 -9.18 12.53 -16.43
C PRO A 124 -9.49 11.48 -15.36
N VAL A 125 -10.55 10.70 -15.52
CA VAL A 125 -10.90 9.62 -14.57
C VAL A 125 -9.80 8.56 -14.54
N GLY A 126 -9.30 8.13 -15.70
CA GLY A 126 -8.18 7.20 -15.77
C GLY A 126 -6.92 7.72 -15.08
N ILE A 127 -6.55 8.98 -15.33
CA ILE A 127 -5.39 9.62 -14.67
C ILE A 127 -5.59 9.69 -13.16
N ALA A 128 -6.79 10.08 -12.70
CA ALA A 128 -7.10 10.19 -11.28
C ALA A 128 -7.01 8.84 -10.55
N VAL A 129 -7.47 7.75 -11.20
CA VAL A 129 -7.31 6.39 -10.68
C VAL A 129 -5.83 6.06 -10.50
N VAL A 130 -5.01 6.28 -11.53
CA VAL A 130 -3.57 5.99 -11.49
C VAL A 130 -2.89 6.78 -10.36
N PHE A 131 -3.19 8.07 -10.24
CA PHE A 131 -2.63 8.94 -9.20
C PHE A 131 -3.09 8.53 -7.80
N HIS A 132 -4.34 8.06 -7.66
CA HIS A 132 -4.82 7.54 -6.40
C HIS A 132 -4.13 6.23 -6.01
N LEU A 133 -3.91 5.32 -6.96
CA LEU A 133 -3.10 4.12 -6.73
C LEU A 133 -1.67 4.48 -6.29
N ALA A 134 -1.07 5.51 -6.90
CA ALA A 134 0.25 6.00 -6.50
C ALA A 134 0.25 6.54 -5.06
N PHE A 135 -0.79 7.29 -4.68
CA PHE A 135 -0.96 7.80 -3.33
C PHE A 135 -1.10 6.67 -2.29
N LEU A 136 -1.88 5.63 -2.59
CA LEU A 136 -2.01 4.46 -1.73
C LEU A 136 -0.66 3.76 -1.55
N GLN A 137 0.08 3.57 -2.65
CA GLN A 137 1.39 2.93 -2.61
C GLN A 137 2.42 3.75 -1.82
N LEU A 138 2.41 5.08 -1.97
CA LEU A 138 3.27 5.97 -1.20
C LEU A 138 2.95 5.92 0.30
N THR A 139 1.66 5.88 0.66
CA THR A 139 1.24 5.74 2.06
C THR A 139 1.69 4.40 2.64
N ALA A 140 1.62 3.32 1.85
CA ALA A 140 2.13 2.01 2.24
C ALA A 140 3.65 2.05 2.49
N LEU A 141 4.41 2.68 1.58
CA LEU A 141 5.86 2.86 1.72
C LEU A 141 6.24 3.62 3.00
N VAL A 142 5.56 4.73 3.30
CA VAL A 142 5.81 5.52 4.52
C VAL A 142 5.52 4.69 5.78
N LYS A 143 4.43 3.91 5.80
CA LYS A 143 4.10 3.03 6.93
C LYS A 143 5.17 1.96 7.18
N VAL A 144 5.72 1.36 6.12
CA VAL A 144 6.82 0.39 6.25
C VAL A 144 8.06 1.07 6.82
N GLY A 145 8.45 2.22 6.25
CA GLY A 145 9.58 3.00 6.75
C GLY A 145 9.43 3.34 8.23
N TRP A 146 8.24 3.78 8.64
CA TRP A 146 7.94 4.08 10.04
C TRP A 146 7.99 2.85 10.94
N SER A 147 7.42 1.72 10.51
CA SER A 147 7.48 0.46 11.25
C SER A 147 8.91 -0.04 11.45
N ASN A 148 9.77 0.14 10.44
CA ASN A 148 11.18 -0.22 10.52
C ASN A 148 11.95 0.72 11.46
N TYR A 149 11.67 2.02 11.40
CA TYR A 149 12.26 3.00 12.31
C TYR A 149 11.91 2.68 13.78
N LEU A 150 10.62 2.41 14.07
CA LEU A 150 10.18 2.04 15.41
C LEU A 150 10.87 0.79 15.94
N PHE A 151 11.09 -0.21 15.09
CA PHE A 151 11.79 -1.42 15.48
C PHE A 151 13.23 -1.18 15.89
N ILE A 152 13.95 -0.39 15.11
CA ILE A 152 15.35 -0.06 15.41
C ILE A 152 15.42 0.68 16.75
N ASN A 153 14.50 1.62 16.98
CA ASN A 153 14.43 2.32 18.26
C ASN A 153 14.13 1.38 19.45
N ASP A 154 13.17 0.48 19.29
CA ASP A 154 12.85 -0.55 20.29
C ASP A 154 14.03 -1.50 20.54
N LEU A 155 14.79 -1.84 19.50
CA LEU A 155 15.99 -2.68 19.60
C LEU A 155 17.08 -1.98 20.41
N HIS A 156 17.40 -0.71 20.12
CA HIS A 156 18.37 0.07 20.88
C HIS A 156 17.95 0.21 22.35
N SER A 157 16.68 0.48 22.62
CA SER A 157 16.15 0.56 23.98
C SER A 157 16.33 -0.75 24.74
N LYS A 158 16.00 -1.90 24.12
CA LYS A 158 16.15 -3.23 24.72
C LYS A 158 17.62 -3.60 24.98
N ILE A 159 18.53 -3.24 24.06
CA ILE A 159 19.98 -3.48 24.23
C ILE A 159 20.52 -2.66 25.40
N ASN A 160 20.20 -1.37 25.48
CA ASN A 160 20.68 -0.51 26.57
C ASN A 160 20.18 -0.98 27.93
N LYS A 161 18.90 -1.39 28.04
CA LYS A 161 18.36 -1.96 29.28
C LYS A 161 19.10 -3.23 29.72
N LYS A 162 19.44 -4.12 28.77
CA LYS A 162 20.21 -5.32 29.09
C LYS A 162 21.64 -5.01 29.54
N LYS A 163 22.28 -3.98 28.97
CA LYS A 163 23.62 -3.56 29.41
C LYS A 163 23.61 -3.05 30.85
N LEU A 164 22.67 -2.15 31.17
CA LEU A 164 22.53 -1.60 32.51
C LEU A 164 22.22 -2.69 33.57
N ALA A 165 21.37 -3.67 33.23
CA ALA A 165 21.05 -4.78 34.12
C ALA A 165 22.20 -5.79 34.32
N ASN A 166 23.23 -5.77 33.47
CA ASN A 166 24.41 -6.62 33.60
C ASN A 166 25.59 -5.90 34.28
N GLU A 167 25.46 -4.60 34.55
CA GLU A 167 26.45 -3.77 35.25
C GLU A 167 26.12 -3.58 36.74
N GLU A 168 24.94 -4.02 37.19
CA GLU A 168 24.50 -4.16 38.61
C GLU A 168 24.73 -5.58 39.14
#